data_AF-A0A7M2SXK7-F1
#
_entry.id   AF-A0A7M2SXK7-F1
#
_cell.length_a   1.000
_cell.length_b   1.000
_cell.length_c   1.000
_cell.angle_alpha   90.00
_cell.angle_beta   90.00
_cell.angle_gamma   90.00
#
_symmetry.space_group_name_H-M   'P 1'
#
loop_
_entity.id
_entity.type
_entity.pdbx_description
1 polymer ?
#
loop_
_entity_poly.entity_id
_entity_poly.type
_entity_poly.pdbx_seq_one_letter_code
_entity_poly.pdbx_strand_id
1 'polypeptide(L)'
;MSLPRYIPAKYTAQLRAALTAAGVEFDDTLKPGSRLTYVVTHLGRTWELRYTLAHSGTALWKLTGPGADYEWGPGRLTDECVEAITAPMEEREPEPVDPHPGAPRTHLGFEVPEFVRAEWDSERAQWFRLGLAAAVGKLPDNRARV
;
A
#
# COMPACT_ATOMS: atom_id res chain seq x y z
N MET A 1 -8.57 -25.23 -8.22
CA MET A 1 -8.35 -25.23 -6.76
C MET A 1 -9.47 -24.44 -6.11
N SER A 2 -10.21 -25.00 -5.14
CA SER A 2 -11.37 -24.32 -4.55
C SER A 2 -10.91 -23.36 -3.46
N LEU A 3 -11.39 -22.11 -3.49
CA LEU A 3 -11.18 -21.16 -2.39
C LEU A 3 -11.88 -21.68 -1.13
N PRO A 4 -11.25 -21.58 0.06
CA PRO A 4 -11.90 -22.00 1.30
C PRO A 4 -13.19 -21.21 1.51
N ARG A 5 -14.24 -21.88 2.02
CA ARG A 5 -15.55 -21.26 2.27
C ARG A 5 -15.77 -20.86 3.73
N TYR A 6 -15.01 -21.46 4.63
CA TYR A 6 -15.01 -21.23 6.07
C TYR A 6 -13.61 -21.50 6.62
N ILE A 7 -13.36 -21.05 7.85
CA ILE A 7 -12.12 -21.31 8.59
C ILE A 7 -12.32 -22.57 9.44
N PRO A 8 -11.53 -23.64 9.24
CA PRO A 8 -11.57 -24.80 10.11
C PRO A 8 -11.21 -24.44 11.56
N ALA A 9 -11.98 -24.96 12.53
CA ALA A 9 -11.84 -24.65 13.96
C ALA A 9 -10.41 -24.86 14.51
N LYS A 10 -9.68 -25.86 13.98
CA LYS A 10 -8.28 -26.10 14.38
C LYS A 10 -7.37 -24.90 14.09
N TYR A 11 -7.58 -24.19 12.98
CA TYR A 11 -6.75 -23.05 12.60
C TYR A 11 -7.17 -21.79 13.37
N THR A 12 -8.45 -21.65 13.69
CA THR A 12 -8.93 -20.63 14.65
C THR A 12 -8.30 -20.83 16.02
N ALA A 13 -8.28 -22.06 16.55
CA ALA A 13 -7.67 -22.36 17.85
C ALA A 13 -6.15 -22.09 17.86
N GLN A 14 -5.45 -22.44 16.78
CA GLN A 14 -4.03 -22.13 16.62
C GLN A 14 -3.77 -20.62 16.60
N LEU A 15 -4.55 -19.86 15.81
CA LEU A 15 -4.43 -18.40 15.74
C LEU A 15 -4.70 -17.76 17.11
N ARG A 16 -5.77 -18.19 17.79
CA ARG A 16 -6.11 -17.71 19.14
C ARG A 16 -4.96 -17.93 20.12
N ALA A 17 -4.46 -19.16 20.20
CA ALA A 17 -3.39 -19.50 21.13
C ALA A 17 -2.14 -18.62 20.89
N ALA A 18 -1.75 -18.43 19.64
CA ALA A 18 -0.57 -17.65 19.27
C ALA A 18 -0.75 -16.15 19.57
N LEU A 19 -1.90 -15.56 19.21
CA LEU A 19 -2.21 -14.16 19.51
C LEU A 19 -2.28 -13.90 21.02
N THR A 20 -2.98 -14.76 21.77
CA THR A 20 -3.09 -14.63 23.23
C THR A 20 -1.73 -14.77 23.92
N ALA A 21 -0.87 -15.69 23.47
CA ALA A 21 0.49 -15.84 23.99
C ALA A 21 1.35 -14.58 23.77
N ALA A 22 1.07 -13.82 22.72
CA ALA A 22 1.74 -12.56 22.41
C ALA A 22 1.06 -11.33 23.02
N GLY A 23 0.04 -11.51 23.88
CA GLY A 23 -0.68 -10.41 24.52
C GLY A 23 -1.63 -9.65 23.58
N VAL A 24 -2.00 -10.24 22.43
CA VAL A 24 -3.01 -9.68 21.53
C VAL A 24 -4.37 -10.21 21.93
N GLU A 25 -5.30 -9.30 22.22
CA GLU A 25 -6.69 -9.66 22.48
C GLU A 25 -7.35 -10.19 21.20
N PHE A 26 -8.01 -11.34 21.33
CA PHE A 26 -8.68 -12.01 20.22
C PHE A 26 -10.01 -12.60 20.68
N ASP A 27 -11.10 -12.14 20.10
CA ASP A 27 -12.48 -12.52 20.46
C ASP A 27 -13.10 -13.54 19.49
N ASP A 28 -12.32 -13.99 18.50
CA ASP A 28 -12.75 -14.86 17.40
C ASP A 28 -13.94 -14.32 16.58
N THR A 29 -14.19 -13.01 16.63
CA THR A 29 -15.27 -12.39 15.87
C THR A 29 -14.86 -12.20 14.42
N LEU A 30 -15.62 -12.81 13.50
CA LEU A 30 -15.44 -12.60 12.07
C LEU A 30 -15.88 -11.18 11.68
N LYS A 31 -15.15 -10.59 10.72
CA LYS A 31 -15.55 -9.33 10.07
C LYS A 31 -16.98 -9.46 9.52
N PRO A 32 -17.89 -8.50 9.78
CA PRO A 32 -19.21 -8.50 9.19
C PRO A 32 -19.16 -8.65 7.67
N GLY A 33 -19.96 -9.56 7.11
CA GLY A 33 -19.97 -9.86 5.69
C GLY A 33 -18.84 -10.78 5.19
N SER A 34 -17.91 -11.20 6.06
CA SER A 34 -16.87 -12.19 5.74
C SER A 34 -17.11 -13.50 6.49
N ARG A 35 -16.72 -14.61 5.86
CA ARG A 35 -16.67 -15.95 6.46
C ARG A 35 -15.25 -16.44 6.72
N LEU A 36 -14.26 -15.62 6.38
CA LEU A 36 -12.85 -15.99 6.31
C LEU A 36 -11.93 -14.97 6.94
N THR A 37 -12.45 -13.85 7.43
CA THR A 37 -11.63 -12.73 7.90
C THR A 37 -11.94 -12.48 9.37
N TYR A 38 -10.91 -12.53 10.20
CA TYR A 38 -10.95 -12.00 11.55
C TYR A 38 -10.48 -10.55 11.56
N VAL A 39 -10.96 -9.78 12.53
CA VAL A 39 -10.46 -8.44 12.83
C VAL A 39 -9.87 -8.48 14.23
N VAL A 40 -8.66 -7.98 14.41
CA VAL A 40 -8.00 -7.89 15.70
C VAL A 40 -7.48 -6.48 15.93
N THR A 41 -7.50 -6.03 17.17
CA THR A 41 -6.96 -4.73 17.53
C THR A 41 -5.81 -4.91 18.51
N HIS A 42 -4.66 -4.32 18.21
CA HIS A 42 -3.49 -4.37 19.08
C HIS A 42 -2.80 -3.00 19.14
N LEU A 43 -2.62 -2.45 20.34
CA LEU A 43 -2.04 -1.11 20.55
C LEU A 43 -2.75 -0.01 19.73
N GLY A 44 -4.08 -0.03 19.71
CA GLY A 44 -4.90 0.94 18.95
C GLY A 44 -4.91 0.73 17.44
N ARG A 45 -4.28 -0.33 16.93
CA ARG A 45 -4.16 -0.64 15.50
C ARG A 45 -5.06 -1.78 15.12
N THR A 46 -5.85 -1.61 14.07
CA THR A 46 -6.74 -2.66 13.54
C THR A 46 -6.04 -3.46 12.45
N TRP A 47 -6.14 -4.78 12.55
CA TRP A 47 -5.61 -5.74 11.60
C TRP A 47 -6.71 -6.69 11.13
N GLU A 48 -6.71 -7.02 9.84
CA GLU A 48 -7.53 -8.05 9.25
C GLU A 48 -6.69 -9.29 8.95
N LEU A 49 -7.13 -10.45 9.41
CA LEU A 49 -6.51 -11.74 9.15
C LEU A 49 -7.45 -12.59 8.29
N ARG A 50 -7.17 -12.67 6.99
CA ARG A 50 -7.98 -13.45 6.06
C ARG A 50 -7.37 -14.84 5.83
N TYR A 51 -8.12 -15.87 6.20
CA TYR A 51 -7.76 -17.26 5.96
C TYR A 51 -7.64 -17.58 4.46
N THR A 52 -6.57 -18.28 4.10
CA THR A 52 -6.33 -18.79 2.76
C THR A 52 -5.57 -20.12 2.80
N LEU A 53 -5.41 -20.75 1.64
CA LEU A 53 -4.67 -22.00 1.47
C LEU A 53 -3.60 -21.81 0.41
N ALA A 54 -2.37 -22.19 0.73
CA ALA A 54 -1.30 -22.34 -0.25
C ALA A 54 -1.64 -23.45 -1.26
N HIS A 55 -0.94 -23.49 -2.40
CA HIS A 55 -1.13 -24.55 -3.40
C HIS A 55 -0.89 -25.96 -2.82
N SER A 56 -0.03 -26.06 -1.81
CA SER A 56 0.26 -27.28 -1.04
C SER A 56 -0.86 -27.69 -0.05
N GLY A 57 -1.89 -26.87 0.13
CA GLY A 57 -2.92 -27.05 1.16
C GLY A 57 -2.53 -26.54 2.55
N THR A 58 -1.38 -25.89 2.68
CA THR A 58 -0.96 -25.23 3.94
C THR A 58 -1.89 -24.07 4.26
N ALA A 59 -2.35 -23.98 5.51
CA ALA A 59 -3.12 -22.83 5.99
C ALA A 59 -2.24 -21.59 6.12
N LEU A 60 -2.71 -20.50 5.53
CA LEU A 60 -2.06 -19.21 5.57
C LEU A 60 -3.07 -18.12 5.92
N TRP A 61 -2.56 -16.97 6.33
CA TRP A 61 -3.31 -15.78 6.65
C TRP A 61 -2.80 -14.64 5.78
N LYS A 62 -3.69 -14.01 5.03
CA LYS A 62 -3.41 -12.71 4.42
C LYS A 62 -3.68 -11.65 5.45
N LEU A 63 -2.64 -10.90 5.79
CA LEU A 63 -2.70 -9.83 6.76
C LEU A 63 -2.98 -8.51 6.04
N THR A 64 -3.87 -7.69 6.60
CA THR A 64 -4.08 -6.30 6.18
C THR A 64 -4.13 -5.41 7.40
N GLY A 65 -3.37 -4.32 7.39
CA GLY A 65 -3.22 -3.47 8.57
C GLY A 65 -2.33 -2.26 8.30
N PRO A 66 -1.95 -1.51 9.34
CA PRO A 66 -1.12 -0.32 9.20
C PRO A 66 0.31 -0.69 8.76
N GLY A 67 0.75 -0.12 7.64
CA GLY A 67 2.07 -0.29 7.06
C GLY A 67 2.02 -0.57 5.55
N ALA A 68 3.05 -0.14 4.82
CA ALA A 68 3.09 -0.22 3.35
C ALA A 68 3.07 -1.65 2.81
N ASP A 69 3.56 -2.63 3.59
CA ASP A 69 3.69 -4.02 3.16
C ASP A 69 2.47 -4.89 3.45
N TYR A 70 1.47 -4.34 4.15
CA TYR A 70 0.30 -5.10 4.61
C TYR A 70 -0.95 -4.84 3.77
N GLU A 71 -0.93 -3.89 2.85
CA GLU A 71 -1.97 -3.80 1.84
C GLU A 71 -1.72 -4.89 0.77
N TRP A 72 -2.42 -6.02 0.88
CA TRP A 72 -2.35 -7.15 -0.08
C TRP A 72 -1.07 -7.99 -0.09
N GLY A 73 -0.34 -8.03 1.03
CA GLY A 73 0.87 -8.84 1.19
C GLY A 73 0.68 -10.37 0.97
N PRO A 74 1.79 -11.13 0.86
CA PRO A 74 1.75 -12.59 0.71
C PRO A 74 1.03 -13.26 1.89
N GLY A 75 0.51 -14.47 1.66
CA GLY A 75 -0.05 -15.28 2.74
C GLY A 75 1.05 -15.73 3.69
N ARG A 76 0.82 -15.56 4.99
CA ARG A 76 1.77 -15.81 6.07
C ARG A 76 1.31 -16.94 6.98
N LEU A 77 2.23 -17.60 7.67
CA LEU A 77 1.93 -18.54 8.74
C LEU A 77 1.41 -17.79 9.97
N THR A 78 0.81 -18.52 10.90
CA THR A 78 0.26 -17.95 12.14
C THR A 78 1.31 -17.15 12.92
N ASP A 79 2.51 -17.72 13.10
CA ASP A 79 3.57 -17.07 13.89
C ASP A 79 4.09 -15.79 13.21
N GLU A 80 4.21 -15.80 11.88
CA GLU A 80 4.59 -14.62 11.09
C GLU A 80 3.53 -13.51 11.16
N CYS A 81 2.25 -13.86 11.29
CA CYS A 81 1.19 -12.88 11.52
C CYS A 81 1.29 -12.26 12.91
N VAL A 82 1.59 -13.06 13.93
CA VAL A 82 1.76 -12.57 15.31
C VAL A 82 2.97 -11.65 15.40
N GLU A 83 4.08 -12.02 14.78
CA GLU A 83 5.28 -11.17 14.67
C GLU A 83 4.93 -9.83 14.01
N ALA A 84 4.24 -9.83 12.87
CA ALA A 84 3.86 -8.61 12.19
C ALA A 84 2.91 -7.72 13.02
N ILE A 85 1.96 -8.30 13.74
CA ILE A 85 1.00 -7.54 14.57
C ILE A 85 1.69 -6.90 15.78
N THR A 86 2.62 -7.61 16.39
CA THR A 86 3.34 -7.17 17.61
C THR A 86 4.60 -6.38 17.31
N ALA A 87 5.07 -6.38 16.06
CA ALA A 87 6.23 -5.61 15.65
C ALA A 87 6.09 -4.12 16.02
N PRO A 88 7.16 -3.51 16.55
CA PRO A 88 7.22 -2.06 16.70
C PRO A 88 7.13 -1.45 15.30
N MET A 89 6.22 -0.49 15.13
CA MET A 89 6.10 0.22 13.85
C MET A 89 7.29 1.17 13.74
N GLU A 90 8.10 1.00 12.70
CA GLU A 90 9.05 2.04 12.34
C GLU A 90 8.24 3.28 11.92
N GLU A 91 8.43 4.37 12.64
CA GLU A 91 7.88 5.66 12.25
C GLU A 91 8.55 6.03 10.93
N ARG A 92 7.81 5.84 9.82
CA ARG A 92 8.32 6.18 8.50
C ARG A 92 8.64 7.67 8.53
N GLU A 93 9.89 8.03 8.25
CA GLU A 93 10.25 9.42 8.06
C GLU A 93 9.24 10.02 7.07
N PRO A 94 8.61 11.17 7.41
CA PRO A 94 7.66 11.79 6.52
C PRO A 94 8.34 11.97 5.16
N GLU A 95 7.67 11.55 4.08
CA GLU A 95 8.20 11.79 2.74
C GLU A 95 8.55 13.28 2.65
N PRO A 96 9.77 13.62 2.18
CA PRO A 96 10.19 14.99 2.11
C PRO A 96 9.13 15.77 1.33
N VAL A 97 8.54 16.77 2.02
CA VAL A 97 7.49 17.60 1.45
C VAL A 97 8.01 18.14 0.11
N ASP A 98 7.24 17.93 -0.96
CA ASP A 98 7.63 18.43 -2.28
C ASP A 98 7.85 19.95 -2.17
N PRO A 99 9.08 20.46 -2.43
CA PRO A 99 9.37 21.89 -2.29
C PRO A 99 8.57 22.74 -3.29
N HIS A 100 8.01 22.11 -4.34
CA HIS A 100 7.30 22.77 -5.42
C HIS A 100 5.94 22.08 -5.68
N PRO A 101 4.97 22.14 -4.76
CA PRO A 101 3.69 21.46 -4.90
C PRO A 101 2.84 22.00 -6.05
N GLY A 102 3.08 23.24 -6.48
CA GLY A 102 2.44 23.87 -7.64
C GLY A 102 3.06 23.50 -8.99
N ALA A 103 4.18 22.79 -9.00
CA ALA A 103 4.89 22.40 -10.22
C ALA A 103 4.86 20.88 -10.40
N PRO A 104 4.41 20.36 -11.56
CA PRO A 104 4.40 18.93 -11.78
C PRO A 104 5.83 18.38 -11.85
N ARG A 105 6.03 17.15 -11.39
CA ARG A 105 7.31 16.44 -11.49
C ARG A 105 7.61 15.99 -12.92
N THR A 106 6.58 15.87 -13.75
CA THR A 106 6.71 15.48 -15.15
C THR A 106 5.92 16.40 -16.08
N HIS A 107 6.44 16.58 -17.29
CA HIS A 107 5.77 17.28 -18.38
C HIS A 107 5.89 16.44 -19.65
N LEU A 108 4.76 16.12 -20.30
CA LEU A 108 4.71 15.27 -21.50
C LEU A 108 5.39 13.89 -21.35
N GLY A 109 5.46 13.36 -20.12
CA GLY A 109 6.09 12.07 -19.82
C GLY A 109 7.59 12.15 -19.50
N PHE A 110 8.18 13.35 -19.50
CA PHE A 110 9.58 13.57 -19.14
C PHE A 110 9.69 14.22 -17.76
N GLU A 111 10.73 13.85 -17.02
CA GLU A 111 11.05 14.49 -15.73
C GLU A 111 11.37 15.97 -15.94
N VAL A 112 10.79 16.82 -15.10
CA VAL A 112 11.03 18.26 -15.11
C VAL A 112 12.20 18.56 -14.18
N PRO A 113 13.31 19.16 -14.67
CA PRO A 113 14.43 19.52 -13.82
C PRO A 113 14.02 20.46 -12.68
N GLU A 114 14.65 20.32 -11.51
CA GLU A 114 14.26 21.06 -10.31
C GLU A 114 14.28 22.58 -10.50
N PHE A 115 15.28 23.13 -11.21
CA PHE A 115 15.34 24.57 -11.48
C PHE A 115 14.14 25.07 -12.30
N VAL A 116 13.53 24.21 -13.13
CA VAL A 116 12.30 24.53 -13.87
C VAL A 116 11.09 24.42 -12.97
N ARG A 117 11.06 23.44 -12.06
CA ARG A 117 9.99 23.30 -11.07
C ARG A 117 9.96 24.47 -10.08
N ALA A 118 11.12 24.95 -9.65
CA ALA A 118 11.27 26.10 -8.78
C ALA A 118 10.75 27.41 -9.40
N GLU A 119 10.79 27.51 -10.74
CA GLU A 119 10.38 28.69 -11.49
C GLU A 119 9.21 28.38 -12.44
N TRP A 120 8.29 27.49 -12.06
CA TRP A 120 7.29 26.90 -12.97
C TRP A 120 6.43 27.93 -13.73
N ASP A 121 6.06 29.02 -13.08
CA ASP A 121 5.23 30.09 -13.66
C ASP A 121 6.06 31.16 -14.41
N SER A 122 7.39 31.03 -14.43
CA SER A 122 8.27 31.95 -15.14
C SER A 122 8.24 31.74 -16.66
N GLU A 123 8.67 32.78 -17.37
CA GLU A 123 8.89 32.71 -18.81
C GLU A 123 9.92 31.61 -19.19
N ARG A 124 10.96 31.43 -18.37
CA ARG A 124 11.98 30.40 -18.57
C ARG A 124 11.40 28.99 -18.56
N ALA A 125 10.51 28.70 -17.60
CA ALA A 125 9.83 27.42 -17.53
C ALA A 125 8.81 27.23 -18.67
N GLN A 126 8.20 28.31 -19.16
CA GLN A 126 7.37 28.26 -20.37
C GLN A 126 8.21 27.89 -21.60
N TRP A 127 9.38 28.51 -21.79
CA TRP A 127 10.28 28.18 -22.90
C TRP A 127 10.80 26.74 -22.83
N PHE A 128 11.09 26.23 -21.64
CA PHE A 128 11.43 24.81 -21.46
C PHE A 128 10.29 23.88 -21.91
N ARG A 129 9.07 24.14 -21.44
CA ARG A 129 7.88 23.36 -21.82
C ARG A 129 7.62 23.40 -23.33
N LEU A 130 7.76 24.58 -23.95
CA LEU A 130 7.61 24.74 -25.39
C LEU A 130 8.70 23.99 -26.17
N GLY A 131 9.95 24.07 -25.73
CA GLY A 131 11.06 23.33 -26.33
C GLY A 131 10.86 21.82 -26.25
N LEU A 132 10.39 21.33 -25.10
CA LEU A 132 10.04 19.92 -24.92
C LEU A 132 8.86 19.51 -25.82
N ALA A 133 7.80 20.32 -25.88
CA ALA A 133 6.66 20.09 -26.78
C ALA A 133 7.05 20.06 -28.25
N ALA A 134 7.99 20.93 -28.68
CA ALA A 134 8.56 20.93 -30.02
C ALA A 134 9.33 19.63 -30.30
N ALA A 135 10.19 19.22 -29.38
CA ALA A 135 10.99 18.01 -29.52
C ALA A 135 10.14 16.74 -29.62
N VAL A 136 9.00 16.69 -28.92
CA VAL A 136 8.09 15.53 -28.92
C VAL A 136 6.94 15.64 -29.92
N GLY A 137 6.94 16.66 -30.79
CA GLY A 137 5.92 16.85 -31.83
C GLY A 137 4.51 17.14 -31.30
N LYS A 138 4.39 17.67 -30.08
CA LYS A 138 3.11 17.99 -29.42
C LYS A 138 2.88 19.50 -29.31
N LEU A 139 3.34 20.27 -30.30
CA LEU A 139 3.06 21.70 -30.34
C LEU A 139 1.56 21.96 -30.51
N PRO A 140 1.03 23.03 -29.90
CA PRO A 140 -0.37 23.40 -30.09
C PRO A 140 -0.65 23.75 -31.56
N ASP A 141 -1.85 23.39 -32.02
CA ASP A 141 -2.27 23.48 -33.43
C ASP A 141 -2.34 24.92 -33.99
N ASN A 142 -2.23 25.94 -33.14
CA ASN A 142 -2.39 27.35 -33.48
C ASN A 142 -1.14 28.04 -34.06
N ARG A 143 -0.18 27.29 -34.62
CA ARG A 143 1.01 27.87 -35.26
C ARG A 143 0.67 28.55 -36.60
N ALA A 144 1.26 29.72 -36.85
CA ALA A 144 1.36 30.25 -38.20
C ALA A 144 2.20 29.29 -39.05
N ARG A 145 1.61 28.77 -40.12
CA ARG A 145 2.33 27.97 -41.12
C ARG A 145 3.12 28.94 -41.98
N VAL A 146 4.44 28.85 -41.93
CA VAL A 146 5.34 29.49 -42.91
C VAL A 146 5.38 28.61 -44.15
#